data_AF-A0A7W3LR28-F1
#
_entry.id   AF-A0A7W3LR28-F1
#
_cell.length_a   1.000
_cell.length_b   1.000
_cell.length_c   1.000
_cell.angle_alpha   90.00
_cell.angle_beta   90.00
_cell.angle_gamma   90.00
#
_symmetry.space_group_name_H-M   'P 1'
#
loop_
_entity.id
_entity.type
_entity.pdbx_description
1 polymer ?
#
loop_
_entity_poly.entity_id
_entity_poly.type
_entity_poly.pdbx_seq_one_letter_code
_entity_poly.pdbx_strand_id
1 'polypeptide(L)'
;MTTSSPPRPGIGLPGVVLGVGLGGFVDGIMLHQVLQWHHMLTSAGDDRLGLRPYPATTVSGLEMNTLWDGFFHVFTWVSVLTGLALLYSRLNRADRPVWRSRALWGWLAVGWGLFNLVEGVIDHHILGVHHVRGGPYQTWWDLGFLALGALLVAGGWLLQRKGEAR
;
A
#
# COMPACT_ATOMS: atom_id res chain seq x y z
N MET A 1 14.10 -8.76 44.25
CA MET A 1 12.97 -8.14 43.52
C MET A 1 13.47 -7.82 42.11
N THR A 2 13.27 -8.72 41.15
CA THR A 2 13.66 -8.48 39.75
C THR A 2 12.58 -7.65 39.09
N THR A 3 12.82 -6.34 38.94
CA THR A 3 11.95 -5.48 38.14
C THR A 3 12.10 -5.87 36.68
N SER A 4 11.19 -6.69 36.15
CA SER A 4 11.07 -6.89 34.71
C SER A 4 10.68 -5.54 34.11
N SER A 5 11.56 -4.93 33.31
CA SER A 5 11.19 -3.76 32.51
C SER A 5 10.00 -4.13 31.62
N PRO A 6 9.00 -3.24 31.44
CA PRO A 6 7.89 -3.52 30.55
C PRO A 6 8.40 -3.85 29.13
N PRO A 7 7.74 -4.77 28.41
CA PRO A 7 8.15 -5.11 27.05
C PRO A 7 8.14 -3.86 26.17
N ARG A 8 9.22 -3.66 25.41
CA ARG A 8 9.33 -2.50 24.51
C ARG A 8 8.23 -2.56 23.45
N PRO A 9 7.59 -1.43 23.09
CA PRO A 9 6.63 -1.40 22.00
C PRO A 9 7.28 -1.86 20.69
N GLY A 10 6.73 -2.90 20.05
CA GLY A 10 7.28 -3.44 18.81
C GLY A 10 7.20 -2.46 17.64
N ILE A 11 8.09 -2.60 16.65
CA ILE A 11 8.11 -1.76 15.44
C ILE A 11 7.17 -2.26 14.32
N GLY A 12 6.38 -3.31 14.58
CA GLY A 12 5.49 -3.93 13.61
C GLY A 12 4.43 -3.00 13.05
N LEU A 13 3.61 -2.39 13.91
CA LEU A 13 2.57 -1.45 13.49
C LEU A 13 3.14 -0.25 12.68
N PRO A 14 4.19 0.46 13.13
CA PRO A 14 4.81 1.51 12.35
C PRO A 14 5.28 1.03 10.97
N GLY A 15 5.91 -0.15 10.91
CA GLY A 15 6.37 -0.73 9.65
C GLY A 15 5.22 -1.04 8.70
N VAL A 16 4.14 -1.66 9.18
CA VAL A 16 2.96 -1.97 8.38
C VAL A 16 2.29 -0.69 7.85
N VAL A 17 2.03 0.29 8.71
CA VAL A 17 1.38 1.56 8.31
C VAL A 17 2.25 2.32 7.30
N LEU A 18 3.56 2.35 7.51
CA LEU A 18 4.50 2.95 6.56
C LEU A 18 4.53 2.19 5.23
N GLY A 19 4.46 0.85 5.28
CA GLY A 19 4.40 -0.01 4.11
C GLY A 19 3.16 0.20 3.25
N VAL A 20 1.99 0.35 3.89
CA VAL A 20 0.73 0.69 3.20
C VAL A 20 0.87 2.01 2.46
N GLY A 21 1.35 3.05 3.15
CA GLY A 21 1.53 4.37 2.56
C GLY A 21 2.54 4.39 1.41
N LEU A 22 3.69 3.75 1.57
CA LEU A 22 4.71 3.69 0.52
C LEU A 22 4.26 2.84 -0.69
N GLY A 23 3.59 1.71 -0.44
CA GLY A 23 3.04 0.87 -1.52
C GLY A 23 2.02 1.64 -2.35
N GLY A 24 1.08 2.33 -1.68
CA GLY A 24 0.11 3.17 -2.38
C GLY A 24 0.74 4.38 -3.09
N PHE A 25 1.81 4.98 -2.56
CA PHE A 25 2.55 6.02 -3.29
C PHE A 25 3.20 5.47 -4.56
N VAL A 26 3.81 4.28 -4.49
CA VAL A 26 4.42 3.68 -5.67
C VAL A 26 3.35 3.37 -6.71
N ASP A 27 2.18 2.87 -6.30
CA ASP A 27 1.04 2.67 -7.19
C ASP A 27 0.57 3.99 -7.83
N GLY A 28 0.25 4.99 -7.01
CA GLY A 28 -0.27 6.28 -7.50
C GLY A 28 0.71 7.06 -8.37
N ILE A 29 2.00 7.07 -8.02
CA ILE A 29 3.00 7.80 -8.80
C ILE A 29 3.37 7.00 -10.05
N MET A 30 3.75 5.72 -9.89
CA MET A 30 4.28 4.97 -11.03
C MET A 30 3.17 4.53 -11.97
N LEU A 31 2.06 3.99 -11.46
CA LEU A 31 1.01 3.41 -12.30
C LEU A 31 -0.01 4.47 -12.74
N HIS A 32 -0.41 5.42 -11.87
CA HIS A 32 -1.40 6.45 -12.28
C HIS A 32 -0.77 7.62 -13.03
N GLN A 33 0.40 8.10 -12.61
CA GLN A 33 0.94 9.36 -13.13
C GLN A 33 2.03 9.19 -14.17
N VAL A 34 3.02 8.32 -13.91
CA VAL A 34 4.17 8.12 -14.82
C VAL A 34 3.78 7.22 -15.99
N LEU A 35 3.21 6.04 -15.69
CA LEU A 35 2.82 5.07 -16.72
C LEU A 35 1.41 5.33 -17.24
N GLN A 36 0.55 5.98 -16.45
CA GLN A 36 -0.84 6.29 -16.81
C GLN A 36 -1.61 5.03 -17.25
N TRP A 37 -1.35 3.90 -16.59
CA TRP A 37 -2.00 2.63 -16.92
C TRP A 37 -3.45 2.59 -16.45
N HIS A 38 -3.72 3.26 -15.33
CA HIS A 38 -5.03 3.34 -14.71
C HIS A 38 -5.06 4.52 -13.74
N HIS A 39 -6.25 4.96 -13.38
CA HIS A 39 -6.51 5.89 -12.28
C HIS A 39 -7.68 5.37 -11.45
N MET A 40 -7.97 6.00 -10.32
CA MET A 40 -9.00 5.60 -9.35
C MET A 40 -10.37 5.25 -9.95
N LEU A 41 -10.78 5.90 -11.05
CA LEU A 41 -12.10 5.72 -11.65
C LEU A 41 -12.03 5.38 -13.14
N THR A 42 -10.88 4.97 -13.68
CA THR A 42 -10.75 4.74 -15.13
C THR A 42 -11.60 3.56 -15.61
N SER A 43 -11.96 2.63 -14.73
CA SER A 43 -12.85 1.50 -15.05
C SER A 43 -14.31 1.75 -14.64
N ALA A 44 -14.62 2.95 -14.12
CA ALA A 44 -16.00 3.35 -13.87
C ALA A 44 -16.82 3.29 -15.17
N GLY A 45 -18.07 2.85 -15.07
CA GLY A 45 -18.96 2.55 -16.19
C GLY A 45 -19.09 1.05 -16.48
N ASP A 46 -18.02 0.28 -16.27
CA ASP A 46 -18.03 -1.20 -16.31
C ASP A 46 -17.98 -1.82 -14.89
N ASP A 47 -18.05 -0.96 -13.87
CA ASP A 47 -18.01 -1.31 -12.46
C ASP A 47 -19.36 -1.87 -11.96
N ARG A 48 -19.34 -2.44 -10.75
CA ARG A 48 -20.51 -3.05 -10.10
C ARG A 48 -21.34 -2.08 -9.27
N LEU A 49 -20.96 -0.81 -9.21
CA LEU A 49 -21.66 0.26 -8.50
C LEU A 49 -22.55 1.11 -9.43
N GLY A 50 -22.42 0.95 -10.75
CA GLY A 50 -23.18 1.71 -11.73
C GLY A 50 -22.73 3.18 -11.79
N LEU A 51 -21.44 3.44 -11.56
CA LEU A 51 -20.90 4.79 -11.66
C LEU A 51 -20.92 5.28 -13.11
N ARG A 52 -20.94 6.60 -13.27
CA ARG A 52 -20.75 7.22 -14.58
C ARG A 52 -19.35 6.89 -15.11
N PRO A 53 -19.17 6.67 -16.43
CA PRO A 53 -17.84 6.49 -16.99
C PRO A 53 -16.97 7.74 -16.88
N TYR A 54 -15.70 7.55 -16.49
CA TYR A 54 -14.67 8.59 -16.42
C TYR A 54 -13.42 8.16 -17.20
N PRO A 55 -13.49 8.08 -18.54
CA PRO A 55 -12.35 7.64 -19.35
C PRO A 55 -11.21 8.67 -19.33
N ALA A 56 -9.99 8.20 -19.16
CA ALA A 56 -8.76 9.01 -19.18
C ALA A 56 -8.43 9.63 -20.56
N THR A 57 -9.24 9.37 -21.59
CA THR A 57 -9.12 9.95 -22.94
C THR A 57 -9.90 11.26 -23.12
N THR A 58 -10.59 11.72 -22.07
CA THR A 58 -11.36 12.97 -22.08
C THR A 58 -10.85 13.91 -20.99
N VAL A 59 -10.96 15.22 -21.22
CA VAL A 59 -10.52 16.23 -20.23
C VAL A 59 -11.30 16.08 -18.93
N SER A 60 -12.63 15.97 -18.98
CA SER A 60 -13.46 15.83 -17.78
C SER A 60 -13.21 14.50 -17.04
N GLY A 61 -12.92 13.42 -17.77
CA GLY A 61 -12.52 12.15 -17.18
C GLY A 61 -11.16 12.26 -16.47
N LEU A 62 -10.17 12.93 -17.09
CA LEU A 62 -8.87 13.18 -16.46
C LEU A 62 -8.99 14.08 -15.22
N GLU A 63 -9.81 15.13 -15.25
CA GLU A 63 -10.05 16.00 -14.09
C GLU A 63 -10.62 15.20 -12.91
N MET A 64 -11.61 14.34 -13.17
CA MET A 64 -12.22 13.51 -12.14
C MET A 64 -11.23 12.47 -11.60
N ASN A 65 -10.49 11.78 -12.46
CA ASN A 65 -9.47 10.82 -12.04
C ASN A 65 -8.34 11.50 -11.25
N THR A 66 -7.87 12.68 -11.70
CA THR A 66 -6.85 13.45 -10.97
C THR A 66 -7.32 13.84 -9.57
N LEU A 67 -8.59 14.20 -9.41
CA LEU A 67 -9.17 14.49 -8.10
C LEU A 67 -9.13 13.27 -7.17
N TRP A 68 -9.57 12.11 -7.66
CA TRP A 68 -9.62 10.89 -6.85
C TRP A 68 -8.24 10.28 -6.60
N ASP A 69 -7.33 10.35 -7.56
CA ASP A 69 -5.91 10.07 -7.35
C ASP A 69 -5.35 11.01 -6.27
N GLY A 70 -5.76 12.28 -6.25
CA GLY A 70 -5.40 13.24 -5.20
C GLY A 70 -5.85 12.78 -3.81
N PHE A 71 -7.10 12.36 -3.66
CA PHE A 71 -7.60 11.80 -2.39
C PHE A 71 -6.85 10.52 -1.98
N PHE A 72 -6.56 9.65 -2.94
CA PHE A 72 -5.72 8.48 -2.72
C PHE A 72 -4.33 8.87 -2.22
N HIS A 73 -3.69 9.85 -2.85
CA HIS A 73 -2.38 10.36 -2.41
C HIS A 73 -2.44 11.01 -1.02
N VAL A 74 -3.54 11.67 -0.64
CA VAL A 74 -3.71 12.18 0.72
C VAL A 74 -3.76 11.02 1.72
N PHE A 75 -4.48 9.95 1.41
CA PHE A 75 -4.51 8.75 2.27
C PHE A 75 -3.12 8.12 2.43
N THR A 76 -2.38 7.94 1.33
CA THR A 76 -1.03 7.35 1.37
C THR A 76 -0.04 8.26 2.09
N TRP A 77 -0.13 9.58 1.88
CA TRP A 77 0.68 10.58 2.58
C TRP A 77 0.44 10.58 4.09
N VAL A 78 -0.82 10.60 4.53
CA VAL A 78 -1.18 10.52 5.95
C VAL A 78 -0.72 9.19 6.55
N SER A 79 -0.82 8.08 5.81
CA SER A 79 -0.31 6.78 6.24
C SER A 79 1.21 6.81 6.45
N VAL A 80 1.98 7.38 5.52
CA VAL A 80 3.44 7.55 5.68
C VAL A 80 3.76 8.41 6.90
N LEU A 81 3.13 9.58 7.05
CA LEU A 81 3.35 10.46 8.21
C LEU A 81 3.02 9.76 9.53
N THR A 82 1.92 9.01 9.57
CA THR A 82 1.50 8.24 10.75
C THR A 82 2.50 7.13 11.05
N GLY A 83 2.94 6.38 10.04
CA GLY A 83 3.96 5.34 10.18
C GLY A 83 5.28 5.90 10.73
N LEU A 84 5.73 7.05 10.23
CA LEU A 84 6.93 7.74 10.71
C LEU A 84 6.76 8.26 12.15
N ALA A 85 5.62 8.86 12.48
CA ALA A 85 5.34 9.35 13.84
C ALA A 85 5.26 8.20 14.86
N LEU A 86 4.60 7.10 14.49
CA LEU A 86 4.55 5.88 15.29
C LEU A 86 5.93 5.22 15.43
N LEU A 87 6.75 5.25 14.37
CA LEU A 87 8.11 4.72 14.43
C LEU A 87 8.94 5.58 15.38
N TYR A 88 8.94 6.90 15.18
CA TYR A 88 9.68 7.85 15.99
C TYR A 88 9.30 7.78 17.47
N SER A 89 8.02 7.65 17.81
CA SER A 89 7.58 7.52 19.21
C SER A 89 8.04 6.23 19.91
N ARG A 90 8.51 5.23 19.15
CA ARG A 90 8.99 3.94 19.66
C ARG A 90 10.51 3.81 19.68
N LEU A 91 11.23 4.78 19.10
CA LEU A 91 12.68 4.80 19.08
C LEU A 91 13.24 5.41 20.37
N ASN A 92 14.19 4.72 21.00
CA ASN A 92 15.03 5.26 22.05
C ASN A 92 16.36 5.78 21.51
N ARG A 93 16.98 6.74 22.20
CA ARG A 93 18.30 7.31 21.85
C ARG A 93 19.44 6.29 21.77
N ALA A 94 19.28 5.12 22.40
CA ALA A 94 20.27 4.04 22.40
C ALA A 94 20.04 2.99 21.30
N ASP A 95 18.97 3.11 20.51
CA ASP A 95 18.65 2.14 19.48
C ASP A 95 19.62 2.29 18.29
N ARG A 96 20.13 1.15 17.81
CA ARG A 96 20.89 1.05 16.56
C ARG A 96 20.09 1.65 15.39
N PRO A 97 20.74 2.03 14.27
CA PRO A 97 20.03 2.65 13.15
C PRO A 97 18.84 1.79 12.72
N VAL A 98 17.61 2.24 13.01
CA VAL A 98 16.40 1.43 12.82
C VAL A 98 16.21 1.01 11.37
N TRP A 99 16.70 1.82 10.44
CA TRP A 99 16.71 1.56 9.00
C TRP A 99 17.60 0.36 8.59
N ARG A 100 18.48 -0.11 9.47
CA ARG A 100 19.23 -1.37 9.27
C ARG A 100 18.49 -2.59 9.81
N SER A 101 17.36 -2.40 10.49
CA SER A 101 16.56 -3.48 11.06
C SER A 101 15.87 -4.28 9.96
N ARG A 102 16.17 -5.58 9.90
CA ARG A 102 15.44 -6.52 9.03
C ARG A 102 13.96 -6.60 9.40
N ALA A 103 13.64 -6.44 10.69
CA ALA A 103 12.26 -6.43 11.15
C ALA A 103 11.48 -5.25 10.59
N LEU A 104 12.05 -4.04 10.56
CA LEU A 104 11.38 -2.88 9.96
C LEU A 104 11.03 -3.13 8.49
N TRP A 105 12.01 -3.55 7.69
CA TRP A 105 11.81 -3.83 6.27
C TRP A 105 10.84 -4.98 6.01
N GLY A 106 10.84 -6.01 6.87
CA GLY A 106 9.87 -7.10 6.80
C GLY A 106 8.44 -6.60 7.05
N TRP A 107 8.23 -5.77 8.06
CA TRP A 107 6.91 -5.19 8.33
C TRP A 107 6.46 -4.16 7.27
N LEU A 108 7.39 -3.42 6.68
CA LEU A 108 7.12 -2.54 5.54
C LEU A 108 6.64 -3.34 4.32
N ALA A 109 7.33 -4.44 4.00
CA ALA A 109 6.89 -5.35 2.94
C ALA A 109 5.51 -5.96 3.23
N VAL A 110 5.23 -6.34 4.47
CA VAL A 110 3.87 -6.78 4.88
C VAL A 110 2.84 -5.68 4.64
N GLY A 111 3.12 -4.44 5.06
CA GLY A 111 2.22 -3.31 4.87
C GLY A 111 1.92 -3.04 3.40
N TRP A 112 2.94 -3.04 2.54
CA TRP A 112 2.76 -2.90 1.10
C TRP A 112 1.92 -4.06 0.55
N GLY A 113 2.27 -5.30 0.89
CA GLY A 113 1.52 -6.45 0.42
C GLY A 113 0.05 -6.42 0.84
N LEU A 114 -0.25 -5.96 2.06
CA LEU A 114 -1.62 -5.75 2.54
C LEU A 114 -2.35 -4.67 1.74
N PHE A 115 -1.69 -3.55 1.40
CA PHE A 115 -2.26 -2.56 0.50
C PHE A 115 -2.67 -3.19 -0.84
N ASN A 116 -1.77 -3.93 -1.50
CA ASN A 116 -2.07 -4.59 -2.77
C ASN A 116 -3.25 -5.58 -2.66
N LEU A 117 -3.30 -6.35 -1.57
CA LEU A 117 -4.36 -7.35 -1.40
C LEU A 117 -5.71 -6.69 -1.13
N VAL A 118 -5.75 -5.66 -0.28
CA VAL A 118 -6.99 -4.95 0.06
C VAL A 118 -7.52 -4.19 -1.14
N GLU A 119 -6.68 -3.38 -1.78
CA GLU A 119 -7.02 -2.61 -2.98
C GLU A 119 -7.42 -3.54 -4.12
N GLY A 120 -6.60 -4.56 -4.43
CA GLY A 120 -6.91 -5.47 -5.53
C GLY A 120 -8.18 -6.30 -5.31
N VAL A 121 -8.46 -6.74 -4.08
CA VAL A 121 -9.70 -7.48 -3.80
C VAL A 121 -10.91 -6.55 -3.84
N ILE A 122 -10.83 -5.40 -3.19
CA ILE A 122 -11.98 -4.50 -3.07
C ILE A 122 -12.21 -3.78 -4.40
N ASP A 123 -11.23 -3.04 -4.89
CA ASP A 123 -11.42 -2.10 -6.00
C ASP A 123 -11.42 -2.80 -7.37
N HIS A 124 -10.58 -3.84 -7.56
CA HIS A 124 -10.56 -4.58 -8.83
C HIS A 124 -11.62 -5.66 -8.94
N HIS A 125 -11.81 -6.45 -7.88
CA HIS A 125 -12.65 -7.66 -7.98
C HIS A 125 -14.06 -7.48 -7.41
N ILE A 126 -14.22 -6.81 -6.26
CA ILE A 126 -15.53 -6.61 -5.65
C ILE A 126 -16.25 -5.43 -6.32
N LEU A 127 -15.58 -4.30 -6.48
CA LEU A 127 -16.16 -3.08 -7.05
C LEU A 127 -15.97 -3.04 -8.57
N GLY A 128 -14.78 -3.39 -9.07
CA GLY A 128 -14.45 -3.29 -10.50
C GLY A 128 -14.31 -1.85 -11.01
N VAL A 129 -14.11 -0.90 -10.09
CA VAL A 129 -13.95 0.53 -10.42
C VAL A 129 -12.53 0.86 -10.89
N HIS A 130 -11.59 -0.01 -10.56
CA HIS A 130 -10.16 0.16 -10.75
C HIS A 130 -9.60 -1.16 -11.28
N HIS A 131 -8.71 -1.13 -12.26
CA HIS A 131 -8.01 -2.34 -12.72
C HIS A 131 -6.55 -1.96 -12.95
N VAL A 132 -5.62 -2.87 -12.64
CA VAL A 132 -4.17 -2.58 -12.77
C VAL A 132 -3.80 -2.16 -14.18
N ARG A 133 -4.47 -2.73 -15.18
CA ARG A 133 -4.38 -2.30 -16.56
C ARG A 133 -5.65 -2.67 -17.29
N GLY A 134 -6.39 -1.65 -17.73
CA GLY A 134 -7.62 -1.86 -18.50
C GLY A 134 -7.37 -2.51 -19.86
N GLY A 135 -8.42 -3.14 -20.40
CA GLY A 135 -8.42 -3.75 -21.73
C GLY A 135 -8.18 -5.26 -21.71
N PRO A 136 -7.64 -5.84 -22.80
CA PRO A 136 -7.44 -7.28 -22.89
C PRO A 136 -6.57 -7.79 -21.73
N TYR A 137 -7.00 -8.92 -21.14
CA TYR A 137 -6.29 -9.59 -20.05
C TYR A 137 -6.24 -8.83 -18.72
N GLN A 138 -7.10 -7.83 -18.48
CA GLN A 138 -7.12 -7.07 -17.20
C GLN A 138 -7.15 -7.98 -15.96
N THR A 139 -7.92 -9.07 -16.01
CA THR A 139 -7.98 -10.05 -14.90
C THR A 139 -6.63 -10.67 -14.58
N TRP A 140 -5.78 -10.92 -15.58
CA TRP A 140 -4.43 -11.46 -15.33
C TRP A 140 -3.50 -10.44 -14.68
N TRP A 141 -3.65 -9.16 -15.02
CA TRP A 141 -2.93 -8.08 -14.35
C TRP A 141 -3.35 -7.95 -12.88
N ASP A 142 -4.66 -8.00 -12.60
CA ASP A 142 -5.19 -7.94 -11.24
C ASP A 142 -4.73 -9.14 -10.40
N LEU A 143 -4.78 -10.36 -10.97
CA LEU A 143 -4.28 -11.56 -10.31
C LEU A 143 -2.76 -11.49 -10.05
N GLY A 144 -1.99 -10.93 -10.98
CA GLY A 144 -0.55 -10.70 -10.80
C GLY A 144 -0.26 -9.72 -9.65
N PHE A 145 -1.08 -8.68 -9.52
CA PHE A 145 -0.99 -7.71 -8.43
C PHE A 145 -1.32 -8.32 -7.06
N LEU A 146 -2.36 -9.14 -6.98
CA LEU A 146 -2.68 -9.92 -5.77
C LEU A 146 -1.57 -10.92 -5.43
N ALA A 147 -1.03 -11.63 -6.43
CA ALA A 147 0.06 -12.57 -6.22
C ALA A 147 1.32 -11.86 -5.68
N LEU A 148 1.66 -10.69 -6.23
CA LEU A 148 2.74 -9.85 -5.70
C LEU A 148 2.45 -9.43 -4.25
N GLY A 149 1.21 -9.02 -3.95
CA GLY A 149 0.80 -8.69 -2.58
C GLY A 149 0.99 -9.85 -1.60
N ALA A 150 0.55 -11.06 -1.97
CA ALA A 150 0.73 -12.26 -1.16
C ALA A 150 2.21 -12.61 -0.94
N LEU A 151 3.05 -12.48 -1.98
CA LEU A 151 4.49 -12.70 -1.89
C LEU A 151 5.17 -11.68 -0.97
N LEU A 152 4.78 -10.40 -1.04
CA LEU A 152 5.27 -9.35 -0.15
C LEU A 152 4.90 -9.61 1.31
N VAL A 153 3.65 -10.03 1.59
CA VAL A 153 3.21 -10.40 2.94
C VAL A 153 4.00 -11.60 3.46
N ALA A 154 4.07 -12.70 2.69
CA ALA A 154 4.77 -13.92 3.11
C ALA A 154 6.27 -13.68 3.30
N GLY A 155 6.92 -13.03 2.33
CA GLY A 155 8.34 -12.69 2.38
C GLY A 155 8.68 -11.73 3.50
N GLY A 156 7.86 -10.69 3.69
CA GLY A 156 8.00 -9.71 4.77
C GLY A 156 7.84 -10.35 6.15
N TRP A 157 6.85 -11.22 6.33
CA TRP A 157 6.65 -11.98 7.56
C TRP A 157 7.83 -12.90 7.88
N LEU A 158 8.39 -13.60 6.90
CA LEU A 158 9.59 -14.43 7.10
C LEU A 158 10.83 -13.59 7.42
N LEU A 159 10.96 -12.41 6.79
CA LEU A 159 12.07 -11.51 6.99
C LEU A 159 12.08 -10.93 8.40
N GLN A 160 10.91 -10.53 8.92
CA GLN A 160 10.82 -9.90 10.23
C GLN A 160 11.14 -10.89 11.37
N ARG A 161 10.66 -12.14 11.27
CA ARG A 161 10.95 -13.19 12.28
C ARG A 161 12.44 -13.49 12.41
N LYS A 162 13.18 -13.45 11.30
CA LYS A 162 14.65 -13.65 11.31
C LYS A 162 15.40 -12.46 11.92
N GLY A 163 14.76 -11.29 12.03
CA GLY A 163 15.32 -10.10 12.67
C GLY A 163 15.17 -10.10 14.19
N GLU A 164 14.14 -10.75 14.73
CA GLU A 164 13.91 -10.88 16.18
C GLU A 164 14.73 -12.01 16.83
N ALA A 165 15.19 -12.98 16.03
CA ALA A 165 15.99 -14.13 16.50
C ALA A 165 17.50 -13.84 16.68
N ARG A 166 17.93 -12.58 16.66
CA ARG A 166 19.32 -12.13 16.86
C ARG A 166 19.39 -11.08 17.96
#